data_AF-A0A937YZ98-F1
#
_entry.id   AF-A0A937YZ98-F1
#
_cell.length_a   1.000
_cell.length_b   1.000
_cell.length_c   1.000
_cell.angle_alpha   90.00
_cell.angle_beta   90.00
_cell.angle_gamma   90.00
#
_symmetry.space_group_name_H-M   'P 1'
#
loop_
_entity.id
_entity.type
_entity.pdbx_description
1 polymer ?
#
loop_
_entity_poly.entity_id
_entity_poly.type
_entity_poly.pdbx_seq_one_letter_code
_entity_poly.pdbx_strand_id
1 'polypeptide(L)'
;MRRAAVALLALAALTALSLAAENVVDPLGPNAACYVCHMTFVREELSKTHLAKRVTCVKCHGLSASHANDEDIGATPPDRPYAREQVNAMCRKCHRRHPAPPELVAARAIERGLTQTPVACTDCHGGHRIEGADGNG
;
A
#
# COMPACT_ATOMS: atom_id res chain seq x y z
N MET A 1 9.65 -54.01 -1.97
CA MET A 1 8.88 -53.11 -2.88
C MET A 1 7.86 -52.22 -2.17
N ARG A 2 7.17 -52.66 -1.10
CA ARG A 2 6.14 -51.84 -0.41
C ARG A 2 6.66 -50.61 0.35
N ARG A 3 7.91 -50.62 0.84
CA ARG A 3 8.51 -49.49 1.58
C ARG A 3 8.84 -48.27 0.70
N ALA A 4 9.17 -48.48 -0.57
CA ALA A 4 9.47 -47.40 -1.51
C ALA A 4 8.21 -46.62 -1.94
N ALA A 5 7.06 -47.31 -2.08
CA ALA A 5 5.79 -46.69 -2.43
C ALA A 5 5.23 -45.78 -1.31
N VAL A 6 5.43 -46.16 -0.04
CA VAL A 6 5.01 -45.37 1.13
C VAL A 6 5.85 -44.09 1.28
N ALA A 7 7.14 -44.15 0.97
CA ALA A 7 8.03 -42.99 1.01
C ALA A 7 7.69 -41.94 -0.07
N LEU A 8 7.31 -42.36 -1.28
CA LEU A 8 6.89 -41.46 -2.36
C LEU A 8 5.56 -40.74 -2.04
N LEU A 9 4.60 -41.44 -1.44
CA LEU A 9 3.30 -40.87 -1.04
C LEU A 9 3.44 -39.84 0.09
N ALA A 10 4.32 -40.09 1.06
CA ALA A 10 4.60 -39.14 2.14
C ALA A 10 5.30 -37.86 1.64
N LEU A 11 6.20 -37.97 0.67
CA LEU A 11 6.91 -36.81 0.09
C LEU A 11 5.97 -35.94 -0.76
N ALA A 12 5.08 -36.56 -1.54
CA ALA A 12 4.06 -35.84 -2.34
C ALA A 12 3.06 -35.07 -1.46
N ALA A 13 2.64 -35.65 -0.32
CA ALA A 13 1.76 -34.99 0.64
C ALA A 13 2.45 -33.81 1.36
N LEU A 14 3.75 -33.93 1.68
CA LEU A 14 4.52 -32.84 2.28
C LEU A 14 4.73 -31.67 1.30
N THR A 15 4.94 -31.96 0.01
CA THR A 15 5.01 -30.91 -1.02
C THR A 15 3.66 -30.22 -1.24
N ALA A 16 2.54 -30.94 -1.22
CA ALA A 16 1.20 -30.36 -1.37
C ALA A 16 0.82 -29.43 -0.20
N LEU A 17 1.23 -29.78 1.03
CA LEU A 17 0.97 -28.95 2.22
C LEU A 17 1.77 -27.63 2.21
N SER A 18 2.97 -27.62 1.62
CA SER A 18 3.78 -26.41 1.45
C SER A 18 3.28 -25.47 0.36
N LEU A 19 2.49 -25.96 -0.61
CA LEU A 19 1.85 -25.12 -1.63
C LEU A 19 0.54 -24.49 -1.12
N ALA A 20 -0.11 -25.10 -0.13
CA ALA A 20 -1.35 -24.62 0.49
C ALA A 20 -1.13 -23.59 1.61
N ALA A 21 0.11 -23.24 1.94
CA ALA A 21 0.42 -22.00 2.65
C ALA A 21 0.19 -20.83 1.70
N GLU A 22 -1.08 -20.58 1.39
CA GLU A 22 -1.53 -19.41 0.66
C GLU A 22 -0.97 -18.16 1.34
N ASN A 23 -0.57 -17.19 0.53
CA ASN A 23 0.04 -15.93 0.94
C ASN A 23 -0.94 -15.09 1.78
N VAL A 24 -1.22 -15.50 3.02
CA VAL A 24 -1.96 -14.71 4.00
C VAL A 24 -1.08 -13.52 4.34
N VAL A 25 -1.40 -12.38 3.74
CA VAL A 25 -0.77 -11.10 4.07
C VAL A 25 -1.26 -10.72 5.46
N ASP A 26 -0.36 -10.75 6.45
CA ASP A 26 -0.65 -10.21 7.77
C ASP A 26 -0.95 -8.70 7.64
N PRO A 27 -2.20 -8.28 7.87
CA PRO A 27 -2.61 -6.90 7.67
C PRO A 27 -2.06 -5.98 8.76
N LEU A 28 -1.55 -6.49 9.89
CA LEU A 28 -0.90 -5.68 10.91
C LEU A 28 0.60 -5.64 10.66
N GLY A 29 1.25 -6.80 10.61
CA GLY A 29 2.65 -7.04 10.28
C GLY A 29 3.56 -5.80 10.29
N PRO A 30 4.16 -5.42 9.15
CA PRO A 30 5.14 -4.33 9.10
C PRO A 30 4.54 -2.91 9.18
N ASN A 31 3.21 -2.77 9.20
CA ASN A 31 2.51 -1.49 9.28
C ASN A 31 1.87 -1.25 10.67
N ALA A 32 2.04 -2.18 11.62
CA ALA A 32 1.30 -2.21 12.88
C ALA A 32 1.41 -0.88 13.65
N ALA A 33 2.60 -0.30 13.72
CA ALA A 33 2.82 0.99 14.39
C ALA A 33 2.02 2.13 13.73
N CYS A 34 1.92 2.16 12.40
CA CYS A 34 1.13 3.17 11.70
C CYS A 34 -0.38 2.97 11.90
N TYR A 35 -0.82 1.72 11.99
CA TYR A 35 -2.24 1.38 12.16
C TYR A 35 -2.79 1.61 13.56
N VAL A 36 -1.95 1.90 14.56
CA VAL A 36 -2.42 2.33 15.89
C VAL A 36 -3.30 3.58 15.77
N CYS A 37 -2.83 4.58 15.02
CA CYS A 37 -3.55 5.84 14.82
C CYS A 37 -4.29 5.88 13.48
N HIS A 38 -3.76 5.22 12.44
CA HIS A 38 -4.32 5.27 11.08
C HIS A 38 -5.00 3.96 10.66
N MET A 39 -5.79 3.37 11.56
CA MET A 39 -6.34 2.02 11.41
C MET A 39 -7.22 1.83 10.16
N THR A 40 -7.85 2.88 9.63
CA THR A 40 -8.77 2.79 8.48
C THR A 40 -8.06 2.31 7.21
N PHE A 41 -6.75 2.55 7.10
CA PHE A 41 -5.95 2.11 5.96
C PHE A 41 -5.75 0.60 5.88
N VAL A 42 -6.08 -0.16 6.93
CA VAL A 42 -6.13 -1.63 6.84
C VAL A 42 -7.16 -2.11 5.81
N ARG A 43 -8.19 -1.30 5.53
CA ARG A 43 -9.26 -1.59 4.56
C ARG A 43 -9.11 -0.86 3.23
N GLU A 44 -8.21 0.12 3.16
CA GLU A 44 -8.02 0.98 2.00
C GLU A 44 -7.32 0.22 0.86
N GLU A 45 -7.85 0.35 -0.36
CA GLU A 45 -7.39 -0.44 -1.51
C GLU A 45 -5.92 -0.19 -1.88
N LEU A 46 -5.43 1.06 -1.80
CA LEU A 46 -4.02 1.36 -2.07
C LEU A 46 -3.12 0.62 -1.08
N SER A 47 -3.40 0.77 0.21
CA SER A 47 -2.64 0.15 1.30
C SER A 47 -2.63 -1.38 1.22
N LYS A 48 -3.79 -2.02 1.01
CA LYS A 48 -3.92 -3.48 0.86
C LYS A 48 -3.13 -4.01 -0.33
N THR A 49 -3.28 -3.37 -1.49
CA THR A 49 -2.64 -3.81 -2.74
C THR A 49 -1.11 -3.71 -2.65
N HIS A 50 -0.62 -2.63 -2.05
CA HIS A 50 0.82 -2.41 -1.86
C HIS A 50 1.40 -3.36 -0.80
N LEU A 51 0.69 -3.60 0.30
CA LEU A 51 1.12 -4.53 1.35
C LEU A 51 1.25 -5.96 0.81
N ALA A 52 0.33 -6.40 -0.06
CA ALA A 52 0.42 -7.70 -0.75
C ALA A 52 1.65 -7.83 -1.67
N LYS A 53 2.26 -6.70 -2.07
CA LYS A 53 3.53 -6.64 -2.80
C LYS A 53 4.73 -6.32 -1.91
N ARG A 54 4.56 -6.41 -0.58
CA ARG A 54 5.56 -6.07 0.44
C ARG A 54 6.04 -4.61 0.38
N VAL A 55 5.19 -3.72 -0.12
CA VAL A 55 5.38 -2.26 -0.06
C VAL A 55 4.60 -1.75 1.16
N THR A 56 5.34 -1.40 2.19
CA THR A 56 4.81 -0.99 3.51
C THR A 56 4.68 0.54 3.58
N CYS A 57 3.99 1.07 4.59
CA CYS A 57 3.81 2.52 4.78
C CYS A 57 5.16 3.26 4.73
N VAL A 58 6.18 2.68 5.39
CA VAL A 58 7.51 3.27 5.51
C VAL A 58 8.27 3.37 4.19
N LYS A 59 7.90 2.57 3.19
CA LYS A 59 8.51 2.62 1.86
C LYS A 59 8.22 3.97 1.18
N CYS A 60 7.03 4.51 1.40
CA CYS A 60 6.62 5.81 0.87
C CYS A 60 6.90 6.93 1.87
N HIS A 61 6.45 6.79 3.12
CA HIS A 61 6.42 7.87 4.11
C HIS A 61 7.65 7.98 5.00
N GLY A 62 8.65 7.09 4.86
CA GLY A 62 9.79 7.03 5.76
C GLY A 62 9.49 6.24 7.04
N LEU A 63 10.48 6.07 7.90
CA LEU A 63 10.34 5.24 9.10
C LEU A 63 9.32 5.84 10.07
N SER A 64 9.29 7.17 10.18
CA SER A 64 8.35 7.94 11.01
C SER A 64 8.31 7.44 12.46
N ALA A 65 9.45 7.00 13.00
CA ALA A 65 9.50 6.40 14.34
C ALA A 65 9.11 7.42 15.42
N SER A 66 9.62 8.64 15.37
CA SER A 66 9.25 9.69 16.33
C SER A 66 7.75 10.00 16.25
N HIS A 67 7.21 10.13 15.03
CA HIS A 67 5.78 10.35 14.82
C HIS A 67 4.91 9.19 15.35
N ALA A 68 5.28 7.94 15.05
CA ALA A 68 4.50 6.76 15.45
C ALA A 68 4.56 6.46 16.97
N ASN A 69 5.51 7.04 17.70
CA ASN A 69 5.63 6.91 19.15
C ASN A 69 5.25 8.20 19.90
N ASP A 70 4.72 9.19 19.20
CA ASP A 70 4.24 10.43 19.81
C ASP A 70 2.74 10.31 20.11
N GLU A 71 2.39 10.40 21.40
CA GLU A 71 0.99 10.35 21.84
C GLU A 71 0.31 11.72 21.73
N ASP A 72 1.07 12.81 21.54
CA ASP A 72 0.53 14.14 21.24
C ASP A 72 0.20 14.24 19.74
N ILE A 73 -1.05 13.89 19.40
CA ILE A 73 -1.51 13.74 18.02
C ILE A 73 -1.31 15.05 17.23
N GLY A 74 -0.37 14.99 16.27
CA GLY A 74 -0.06 16.10 15.36
C GLY A 74 1.15 16.94 15.76
N ALA A 75 1.74 16.73 16.93
CA ALA A 75 2.92 17.47 17.37
C ALA A 75 4.18 17.11 16.57
N THR A 76 4.42 15.82 16.35
CA THR A 76 5.52 15.34 15.52
C THR A 76 5.04 15.01 14.10
N PRO A 77 5.61 15.60 13.03
CA PRO A 77 5.26 15.25 11.65
C PRO A 77 5.88 13.91 11.22
N PRO A 78 5.30 13.23 10.22
CA PRO A 78 5.93 12.04 9.62
C PRO A 78 7.22 12.44 8.87
N ASP A 79 8.12 11.46 8.64
CA ASP A 79 9.39 11.72 7.96
C ASP A 79 9.20 12.31 6.55
N ARG A 80 8.15 11.85 5.84
CA ARG A 80 7.86 12.26 4.45
C ARG A 80 6.35 12.44 4.24
N PRO A 81 5.81 13.63 4.51
CA PRO A 81 4.51 14.02 3.99
C PRO A 81 4.61 14.25 2.47
N TYR A 82 3.50 14.05 1.76
CA TYR A 82 3.40 14.38 0.33
C TYR A 82 2.23 15.33 0.12
N ALA A 83 2.51 16.52 -0.38
CA ALA A 83 1.48 17.39 -0.95
C ALA A 83 0.90 16.75 -2.22
N ARG A 84 -0.32 17.15 -2.59
CA ARG A 84 -1.04 16.57 -3.73
C ARG A 84 -0.23 16.60 -5.03
N GLU A 85 0.51 17.68 -5.28
CA GLU A 85 1.37 17.87 -6.46
C GLU A 85 2.54 16.88 -6.50
N GLN A 86 2.94 16.36 -5.34
CA GLN A 86 4.07 15.44 -5.20
C GLN A 86 3.68 13.97 -5.37
N VAL A 87 2.38 13.63 -5.23
CA VAL A 87 1.86 12.26 -5.26
C VAL A 87 2.27 11.55 -6.56
N ASN A 88 2.05 12.17 -7.72
CA ASN A 88 2.35 11.56 -9.02
C ASN A 88 3.83 11.24 -9.19
N ALA A 89 4.72 12.14 -8.73
CA ALA A 89 6.16 11.93 -8.79
C ALA A 89 6.58 10.77 -7.87
N MET A 90 5.96 10.65 -6.70
CA MET A 90 6.17 9.53 -5.78
C MET A 90 5.78 8.20 -6.45
N CYS A 91 4.57 8.10 -7.01
CA CYS A 91 4.07 6.89 -7.66
C CYS A 91 5.02 6.42 -8.78
N ARG A 92 5.56 7.37 -9.58
CA ARG A 92 6.47 7.10 -10.71
C ARG A 92 7.83 6.53 -10.31
N LYS A 93 8.22 6.55 -9.02
CA LYS A 93 9.45 5.88 -8.55
C LYS A 93 9.41 4.38 -8.82
N CYS A 94 8.23 3.77 -8.67
CA CYS A 94 7.98 2.35 -8.97
C CYS A 94 7.18 2.17 -10.27
N HIS A 95 6.17 2.99 -10.53
CA HIS A 95 5.29 2.89 -11.69
C HIS A 95 5.78 3.73 -12.87
N ARG A 96 6.83 3.23 -13.56
CA ARG A 96 7.49 3.96 -14.66
C ARG A 96 6.77 3.89 -16.00
N ARG A 97 5.81 2.98 -16.13
CA ARG A 97 5.03 2.74 -17.36
C ARG A 97 3.56 2.68 -17.01
N HIS A 98 2.73 3.19 -17.91
CA HIS A 98 1.28 3.13 -17.79
C HIS A 98 0.69 2.59 -19.11
N PRO A 99 -0.34 1.71 -19.08
CA PRO A 99 -0.89 1.11 -20.30
C PRO A 99 -1.45 2.12 -21.31
N ALA A 100 -1.86 3.29 -20.83
CA ALA A 100 -2.24 4.44 -21.64
C ALA A 100 -1.41 5.67 -21.23
N PRO A 101 -1.27 6.72 -22.05
CA PRO A 101 -0.61 7.95 -21.61
C PRO A 101 -1.42 8.60 -20.46
N PRO A 102 -0.88 8.66 -19.22
CA PRO A 102 -1.67 9.09 -18.07
C PRO A 102 -2.07 10.56 -18.17
N GLU A 103 -1.28 11.38 -18.87
CA GLU A 103 -1.58 12.79 -19.12
C GLU A 103 -2.83 12.95 -20.01
N LEU A 104 -3.03 12.09 -21.01
CA LEU A 104 -4.22 12.12 -21.87
C LEU A 104 -5.47 11.64 -21.11
N VAL A 105 -5.32 10.59 -20.29
CA VAL A 105 -6.41 10.10 -19.44
C VAL A 105 -6.83 11.16 -18.43
N ALA A 106 -5.86 11.83 -17.80
CA ALA A 106 -6.11 12.91 -16.85
C ALA A 106 -6.81 14.10 -17.53
N ALA A 107 -6.32 14.56 -18.69
CA ALA A 107 -6.97 15.63 -19.45
C ALA A 107 -8.44 15.30 -19.76
N ARG A 108 -8.71 14.06 -20.19
CA ARG A 108 -10.07 13.60 -20.47
C ARG A 108 -10.95 13.54 -19.22
N ALA A 109 -10.39 13.17 -18.07
CA ALA A 109 -11.12 13.15 -16.80
C ALA A 109 -11.50 14.57 -16.35
N ILE A 110 -10.59 15.54 -16.53
CA ILE A 110 -10.85 16.97 -16.27
C ILE A 110 -11.96 17.50 -17.17
N GLU A 111 -11.88 17.25 -18.49
CA GLU A 111 -12.91 17.66 -19.46
C GLU A 111 -14.32 17.15 -19.09
N ARG A 112 -14.39 15.97 -18.46
CA ARG A 112 -15.64 15.34 -18.05
C ARG A 112 -16.08 15.68 -16.63
N GLY A 113 -15.30 16.49 -15.89
CA GLY A 113 -15.59 16.83 -14.50
C GLY A 113 -15.56 15.63 -13.54
N LEU A 114 -14.76 14.61 -13.85
CA LEU A 114 -14.69 13.37 -13.07
C LEU A 114 -13.58 13.38 -12.00
N THR A 115 -12.77 14.43 -11.96
CA THR A 115 -11.66 14.57 -11.02
C THR A 115 -11.37 16.03 -10.71
N GLN A 116 -10.50 16.27 -9.73
CA GLN A 116 -10.01 17.57 -9.30
C GLN A 116 -8.63 17.89 -9.92
N THR A 117 -8.26 19.18 -9.90
CA THR A 117 -6.98 19.67 -10.43
C THR A 117 -6.06 20.13 -9.29
N PRO A 118 -4.78 19.74 -9.26
CA PRO A 118 -4.11 18.83 -10.20
C PRO A 118 -4.60 17.39 -10.02
N VAL A 119 -4.63 16.62 -11.11
CA VAL A 119 -5.03 15.21 -11.08
C VAL A 119 -3.92 14.38 -10.42
N ALA A 120 -4.27 13.60 -9.42
CA ALA A 120 -3.38 12.66 -8.75
C ALA A 120 -3.68 11.23 -9.17
N CYS A 121 -2.67 10.36 -9.22
CA CYS A 121 -2.85 8.93 -9.54
C CYS A 121 -3.91 8.27 -8.65
N THR A 122 -4.01 8.71 -7.38
CA THR A 122 -4.97 8.22 -6.39
C THR A 122 -6.41 8.64 -6.65
N ASP A 123 -6.68 9.59 -7.56
CA ASP A 123 -8.05 9.92 -7.96
C ASP A 123 -8.73 8.77 -8.72
N CYS A 124 -7.94 7.85 -9.29
CA CYS A 124 -8.44 6.69 -10.03
C CYS A 124 -7.90 5.35 -9.52
N HIS A 125 -6.70 5.29 -8.95
CA HIS A 125 -6.03 4.05 -8.55
C HIS A 125 -6.10 3.74 -7.04
N GLY A 126 -7.18 4.17 -6.39
CA GLY A 126 -7.39 4.00 -4.95
C GLY A 126 -7.09 5.28 -4.20
N GLY A 127 -8.10 5.81 -3.51
CA GLY A 127 -7.99 7.02 -2.72
C GLY A 127 -7.17 6.78 -1.46
N HIS A 128 -6.16 7.62 -1.24
CA HIS A 128 -5.31 7.63 -0.06
C HIS A 128 -5.16 9.07 0.40
N ARG A 129 -5.63 9.36 1.62
CA ARG A 129 -5.44 10.67 2.26
C ARG A 129 -5.31 10.46 3.76
N ILE A 130 -4.16 10.86 4.29
CA ILE A 130 -3.94 11.01 5.73
C ILE A 130 -4.28 12.46 6.04
N GLU A 131 -5.39 12.69 6.72
CA GLU A 131 -5.74 14.03 7.19
C GLU A 131 -4.80 14.42 8.35
N GLY A 132 -4.32 15.67 8.33
CA GLY A 132 -3.58 16.22 9.47
C GLY A 132 -4.47 16.37 10.70
N ALA A 133 -3.85 16.60 11.87
CA ALA A 133 -4.58 16.86 13.11
C ALA A 133 -5.45 18.13 13.05
N ASP A 134 -5.15 19.05 12.13
CA ASP A 134 -5.91 20.25 11.81
C ASP A 134 -7.03 20.02 10.76
N GLY A 135 -7.18 18.80 10.25
CA GLY A 135 -8.13 18.44 9.21
C GLY A 135 -7.70 18.84 7.79
N ASN A 136 -6.49 19.39 7.60
CA ASN A 136 -5.96 19.68 6.28
C ASN A 136 -4.99 18.58 5.85
N GLY A 137 -5.21 18.03 4.65
CA GLY A 137 -4.36 17.00 4.01
C GLY A 137 -4.45 17.05 2.50
#